data_AF-A0A4U5PGB8-F1
#
_entry.id   AF-A0A4U5PGB8-F1
#
_cell.length_a   1.000
_cell.length_b   1.000
_cell.length_c   1.000
_cell.angle_alpha   90.00
_cell.angle_beta   90.00
_cell.angle_gamma   90.00
#
_symmetry.space_group_name_H-M   'P 1'
#
loop_
_entity.id
_entity.type
_entity.pdbx_description
1 polymer ?
#
loop_
_entity_poly.entity_id
_entity_poly.type
_entity_poly.pdbx_seq_one_letter_code
_entity_poly.pdbx_strand_id
1 'polypeptide(L)'
;MARAIPMLKYQVRSSTSASRSSLQVPPPPFKIPASPSPSTSSSSIGKSSLSIYDPAYLRDRSTSLSSLSSIDSSDSTSEWGALRVHTGNVKRDTDYKTLKISTHTTVQVVVEQILNKFKLTCRDPNMYQLLMEVRTRRADGQEVRTVLELGKEARPLELQRCHPIHMSRFIFTMSKNGALVRICDHEISPQSNYKSLLVSPNTTCREAIALVLSMNRVSPSDDVDPDGYVLVLEENGAGVEIPTDVSIAHIYTQLQPPQKILIRKI
;
A
#
# COMPACT_ATOMS: atom_id res chain seq x y z
N MET A 1 40.51 42.51 -9.96
CA MET A 1 40.67 41.26 -10.75
C MET A 1 39.48 40.36 -10.47
N ALA A 2 38.50 40.33 -11.39
CA ALA A 2 37.30 39.52 -11.25
C ALA A 2 37.54 38.09 -11.76
N ARG A 3 37.27 37.08 -10.93
CA ARG A 3 37.37 35.66 -11.27
C ARG A 3 36.00 35.19 -11.77
N ALA A 4 35.91 34.82 -13.05
CA ALA A 4 34.73 34.22 -13.64
C ALA A 4 34.53 32.79 -13.11
N ILE A 5 33.30 32.47 -12.70
CA ILE A 5 32.87 31.13 -12.31
C ILE A 5 32.31 30.43 -13.56
N PRO A 6 32.74 29.21 -13.92
CA PRO A 6 32.23 28.53 -15.10
C PRO A 6 30.81 28.00 -14.87
N MET A 7 29.90 28.34 -15.79
CA MET A 7 28.54 27.81 -15.87
C MET A 7 28.56 26.31 -16.24
N LEU A 8 28.03 25.44 -15.39
CA LEU A 8 27.73 24.06 -15.77
C LEU A 8 26.45 24.02 -16.59
N LYS A 9 26.57 23.66 -17.88
CA LYS A 9 25.45 23.33 -18.75
C LYS A 9 24.92 21.93 -18.41
N TYR A 10 23.72 21.86 -17.84
CA TYR A 10 23.01 20.58 -17.69
C TYR A 10 22.37 20.19 -19.02
N GLN A 11 22.77 19.03 -19.55
CA GLN A 11 22.20 18.44 -20.77
C GLN A 11 21.03 17.53 -20.38
N VAL A 12 19.83 17.89 -20.81
CA VAL A 12 18.61 17.08 -20.64
C VAL A 12 18.65 15.91 -21.63
N ARG A 13 18.78 14.67 -21.13
CA ARG A 13 18.57 13.48 -21.94
C ARG A 13 17.06 13.19 -22.00
N SER A 14 16.44 13.60 -23.09
CA SER A 14 15.10 13.16 -23.49
C SER A 14 15.13 11.70 -23.91
N SER A 15 14.42 10.83 -23.19
CA SER A 15 14.20 9.44 -23.59
C SER A 15 12.99 9.37 -24.53
N THR A 16 13.26 9.31 -25.84
CA THR A 16 12.27 8.95 -26.87
C THR A 16 12.03 7.44 -26.84
N SER A 17 10.79 7.05 -26.62
CA SER A 17 10.31 5.66 -26.72
C SER A 17 10.26 5.24 -28.20
N ALA A 18 11.23 4.44 -28.63
CA ALA A 18 11.23 3.80 -29.94
C ALA A 18 10.38 2.52 -29.90
N SER A 19 9.29 2.53 -30.64
CA SER A 19 8.49 1.37 -31.03
C SER A 19 9.33 0.38 -31.83
N ARG A 20 9.46 -0.87 -31.36
CA ARG A 20 10.01 -1.98 -32.14
C ARG A 20 8.89 -2.86 -32.68
N SER A 21 8.74 -2.80 -33.99
CA SER A 21 7.99 -3.73 -34.82
C SER A 21 8.70 -5.08 -34.91
N SER A 22 7.87 -6.09 -35.16
CA SER A 22 8.11 -7.52 -35.29
C SER A 22 9.24 -7.91 -36.26
N LEU A 23 10.14 -8.78 -35.81
CA LEU A 23 10.85 -9.72 -36.68
C LEU A 23 10.81 -11.12 -36.08
N GLN A 24 10.34 -12.02 -36.93
CA GLN A 24 9.92 -13.39 -36.70
C GLN A 24 11.13 -14.31 -36.87
N VAL A 25 11.43 -15.15 -35.88
CA VAL A 25 12.50 -16.16 -35.94
C VAL A 25 11.87 -17.55 -35.67
N PRO A 26 12.06 -18.55 -36.55
CA PRO A 26 11.45 -19.87 -36.39
C PRO A 26 12.21 -20.77 -35.38
N PRO A 27 11.53 -21.76 -34.77
CA PRO A 27 12.13 -22.62 -33.75
C PRO A 27 12.92 -23.81 -34.36
N PRO A 28 13.93 -24.35 -33.64
CA PRO A 28 14.70 -25.53 -34.07
C PRO A 28 13.94 -26.85 -33.81
N PRO A 29 14.30 -27.94 -34.53
CA PRO A 29 13.50 -29.17 -34.57
C PRO A 29 13.76 -30.12 -33.39
N PHE A 30 12.67 -30.72 -32.90
CA PHE A 30 12.65 -31.83 -31.93
C PHE A 30 13.15 -33.14 -32.57
N LYS A 31 14.00 -33.89 -31.84
CA LYS A 31 14.33 -35.30 -32.13
C LYS A 31 13.92 -36.17 -30.93
N ILE A 32 13.10 -37.17 -31.20
CA ILE A 32 12.70 -38.25 -30.29
C ILE A 32 13.61 -39.46 -30.54
N PRO A 33 13.98 -40.23 -29.51
CA PRO A 33 14.16 -41.67 -29.68
C PRO A 33 13.25 -42.49 -28.75
N ALA A 34 12.96 -43.70 -29.25
CA ALA A 34 11.96 -44.65 -28.78
C ALA A 34 12.31 -45.39 -27.47
N SER A 35 11.26 -45.99 -26.90
CA SER A 35 11.17 -46.90 -25.75
C SER A 35 12.04 -48.16 -25.85
N PRO A 36 12.20 -48.88 -24.71
CA PRO A 36 11.50 -50.17 -24.60
C PRO A 36 10.91 -50.50 -23.21
N SER A 37 9.80 -51.21 -23.20
CA SER A 37 9.21 -51.97 -22.06
C SER A 37 10.03 -53.25 -21.78
N PRO A 38 9.93 -53.87 -20.57
CA PRO A 38 9.05 -55.05 -20.39
C PRO A 38 8.49 -55.18 -18.93
N SER A 39 7.21 -55.50 -18.69
CA SER A 39 6.52 -56.81 -18.62
C SER A 39 6.21 -57.28 -17.18
N THR A 40 4.90 -57.49 -16.94
CA THR A 40 4.24 -58.60 -16.21
C THR A 40 4.58 -58.90 -14.74
N SER A 41 3.57 -58.78 -13.87
CA SER A 41 3.18 -59.90 -12.99
C SER A 41 1.68 -59.83 -12.64
N SER A 42 1.03 -60.95 -12.86
CA SER A 42 -0.36 -61.30 -12.58
C SER A 42 -0.56 -61.75 -11.14
N SER A 43 -1.72 -61.46 -10.53
CA SER A 43 -2.48 -62.49 -9.81
C SER A 43 -3.94 -62.08 -9.62
N SER A 44 -4.79 -62.95 -10.17
CA SER A 44 -6.23 -63.14 -9.95
C SER A 44 -6.55 -63.48 -8.49
N ILE A 45 -7.73 -63.14 -7.97
CA ILE A 45 -8.93 -64.00 -7.73
C ILE A 45 -9.86 -63.10 -6.87
N GLY A 46 -11.19 -63.04 -7.00
CA GLY A 46 -12.15 -63.87 -7.68
C GLY A 46 -13.54 -63.18 -7.71
N LYS A 47 -14.44 -63.77 -8.48
CA LYS A 47 -15.77 -63.28 -8.86
C LYS A 47 -16.87 -63.85 -7.95
N SER A 48 -17.98 -63.10 -7.82
CA SER A 48 -19.38 -63.60 -7.87
C SER A 48 -20.28 -62.34 -7.94
N SER A 49 -20.84 -62.00 -9.11
CA SER A 49 -22.10 -62.44 -9.75
C SER A 49 -23.30 -61.53 -9.41
N LEU A 50 -23.69 -60.63 -10.33
CA LEU A 50 -24.92 -60.65 -11.18
C LEU A 50 -26.11 -59.96 -10.46
N SER A 51 -26.95 -59.07 -10.99
CA SER A 51 -27.32 -58.49 -12.31
C SER A 51 -28.06 -57.17 -11.99
N ILE A 52 -28.19 -56.16 -12.86
CA ILE A 52 -29.34 -55.95 -13.76
C ILE A 52 -29.10 -54.60 -14.49
N TYR A 53 -28.94 -54.69 -15.82
CA TYR A 53 -29.17 -53.74 -16.93
C TYR A 53 -28.81 -52.24 -16.80
N ASP A 54 -27.87 -51.81 -17.65
CA ASP A 54 -27.71 -50.45 -18.18
C ASP A 54 -28.29 -50.43 -19.62
N PRO A 55 -28.99 -49.37 -20.06
CA PRO A 55 -28.35 -48.54 -21.07
C PRO A 55 -28.67 -47.03 -20.93
N ALA A 56 -27.65 -46.28 -20.58
CA ALA A 56 -27.01 -45.25 -21.41
C ALA A 56 -27.73 -43.88 -21.64
N TYR A 57 -26.96 -42.83 -21.30
CA TYR A 57 -27.06 -41.41 -21.71
C TYR A 57 -28.22 -40.61 -21.05
N LEU A 58 -28.03 -39.60 -20.20
CA LEU A 58 -27.09 -38.48 -20.27
C LEU A 58 -26.57 -38.12 -18.86
N ARG A 59 -25.27 -38.30 -18.65
CA ARG A 59 -24.54 -37.64 -17.56
C ARG A 59 -24.41 -36.17 -17.92
N ASP A 60 -25.25 -35.34 -17.32
CA ASP A 60 -25.03 -33.91 -17.31
C ASP A 60 -23.86 -33.61 -16.35
N ARG A 61 -22.65 -33.53 -16.90
CA ARG A 61 -21.46 -33.07 -16.18
C ARG A 61 -21.53 -31.55 -16.05
N SER A 62 -22.50 -31.05 -15.29
CA SER A 62 -22.42 -29.70 -14.75
C SER A 62 -21.35 -29.66 -13.66
N THR A 63 -20.14 -29.26 -14.04
CA THR A 63 -19.07 -28.86 -13.10
C THR A 63 -19.44 -27.50 -12.49
N SER A 64 -20.46 -27.50 -11.64
CA SER A 64 -20.83 -26.34 -10.85
C SER A 64 -19.83 -26.20 -9.71
N LEU A 65 -18.84 -25.33 -9.87
CA LEU A 65 -18.02 -24.81 -8.76
C LEU A 65 -18.81 -23.85 -7.85
N SER A 66 -20.11 -24.08 -7.71
CA SER A 66 -21.04 -23.21 -6.98
C SER A 66 -21.17 -23.58 -5.49
N SER A 67 -20.37 -24.54 -5.01
CA SER A 67 -20.45 -25.04 -3.63
C SER A 67 -19.33 -24.55 -2.71
N LEU A 68 -18.59 -23.48 -3.07
CA LEU A 68 -17.56 -22.89 -2.21
C LEU A 68 -17.83 -21.44 -1.76
N SER A 69 -19.01 -20.88 -2.03
CA SER A 69 -19.39 -19.54 -1.54
C SER A 69 -20.03 -19.53 -0.15
N SER A 70 -19.98 -20.64 0.60
CA SER A 70 -20.51 -20.73 1.96
C SER A 70 -19.43 -20.55 3.03
N ILE A 71 -18.44 -19.69 2.79
CA ILE A 71 -17.63 -19.15 3.86
C ILE A 71 -18.12 -17.73 4.15
N ASP A 72 -18.65 -17.56 5.35
CA ASP A 72 -19.09 -16.29 5.94
C ASP A 72 -20.51 -15.80 5.60
N SER A 73 -21.48 -16.71 5.65
CA SER A 73 -22.84 -16.30 6.03
C SER A 73 -22.87 -16.06 7.53
N SER A 74 -22.69 -14.80 7.94
CA SER A 74 -23.12 -14.29 9.24
C SER A 74 -22.47 -14.93 10.47
N ASP A 75 -21.15 -14.86 10.61
CA ASP A 75 -20.62 -14.68 11.96
C ASP A 75 -20.58 -13.18 12.28
N SER A 76 -21.76 -12.55 12.30
CA SER A 76 -21.94 -11.18 12.78
C SER A 76 -21.54 -11.04 14.25
N THR A 77 -21.25 -12.14 14.95
CA THR A 77 -20.78 -12.18 16.34
C THR A 77 -19.26 -12.23 16.49
N SER A 78 -18.51 -12.68 15.47
CA SER A 78 -17.04 -12.65 15.52
C SER A 78 -16.53 -11.22 15.44
N GLU A 79 -15.68 -10.82 16.38
CA GLU A 79 -15.04 -9.50 16.36
C GLU A 79 -14.04 -9.34 15.19
N TRP A 80 -13.63 -10.44 14.53
CA TRP A 80 -12.62 -10.45 13.46
C TRP A 80 -13.24 -10.66 12.09
N GLY A 81 -12.61 -10.13 11.05
CA GLY A 81 -13.04 -10.31 9.67
C GLY A 81 -12.00 -9.92 8.63
N ALA A 82 -12.34 -10.15 7.36
CA ALA A 82 -11.52 -9.77 6.23
C ALA A 82 -12.02 -8.44 5.61
N LEU A 83 -11.13 -7.45 5.54
CA LEU A 83 -11.36 -6.19 4.85
C LEU A 83 -10.58 -6.16 3.54
N ARG A 84 -11.28 -6.05 2.40
CA ARG A 84 -10.64 -5.88 1.08
C ARG A 84 -10.52 -4.39 0.75
N VAL A 85 -9.29 -3.89 0.69
CA VAL A 85 -8.99 -2.49 0.39
C VAL A 85 -8.36 -2.37 -1.00
N HIS A 86 -8.92 -1.54 -1.88
CA HIS A 86 -8.40 -1.35 -3.23
C HIS A 86 -7.26 -0.33 -3.22
N THR A 87 -6.11 -0.70 -3.76
CA THR A 87 -4.85 0.04 -3.56
C THR A 87 -4.25 0.61 -4.84
N GLY A 88 -4.91 0.42 -6.00
CA GLY A 88 -4.39 0.85 -7.31
C GLY A 88 -4.00 2.32 -7.41
N ASN A 89 -4.61 3.20 -6.61
CA ASN A 89 -4.29 4.65 -6.58
C ASN A 89 -2.95 4.95 -5.89
N VAL A 90 -2.41 4.02 -5.10
CA VAL A 90 -1.14 4.16 -4.38
C VAL A 90 -0.08 3.20 -4.91
N LYS A 91 -0.47 1.95 -5.21
CA LYS A 91 0.41 0.91 -5.73
C LYS A 91 -0.25 0.25 -6.94
N ARG A 92 0.13 0.71 -8.14
CA ARG A 92 -0.45 0.28 -9.42
C ARG A 92 -0.34 -1.21 -9.69
N ASP A 93 0.69 -1.88 -9.16
CA ASP A 93 0.90 -3.32 -9.35
C ASP A 93 0.10 -4.17 -8.35
N THR A 94 -0.78 -3.56 -7.55
CA THR A 94 -1.59 -4.25 -6.54
C THR A 94 -3.00 -3.67 -6.54
N ASP A 95 -3.93 -4.38 -7.16
CA ASP A 95 -5.33 -3.95 -7.28
C ASP A 95 -6.00 -3.80 -5.91
N TYR A 96 -5.78 -4.78 -5.03
CA TYR A 96 -6.33 -4.80 -3.69
C TYR A 96 -5.41 -5.49 -2.69
N LYS A 97 -5.58 -5.13 -1.42
CA LYS A 97 -5.01 -5.81 -0.27
C LYS A 97 -6.13 -6.28 0.66
N THR A 98 -6.12 -7.56 0.99
CA THR A 98 -7.00 -8.12 2.03
C THR A 98 -6.28 -8.10 3.36
N LEU A 99 -6.91 -7.50 4.38
CA LEU A 99 -6.42 -7.43 5.75
C LEU A 99 -7.34 -8.24 6.66
N LYS A 100 -6.78 -9.03 7.57
CA LYS A 100 -7.53 -9.62 8.68
C LYS A 100 -7.45 -8.64 9.85
N ILE A 101 -8.60 -8.07 10.23
CA ILE A 101 -8.69 -7.01 11.24
C ILE A 101 -9.87 -7.27 12.17
N SER A 102 -9.90 -6.59 13.31
CA SER A 102 -11.05 -6.60 14.21
C SER A 102 -12.02 -5.46 13.90
N THR A 103 -13.23 -5.52 14.44
CA THR A 103 -14.23 -4.43 14.37
C THR A 103 -13.73 -3.15 15.00
N HIS A 104 -12.87 -3.23 16.00
CA HIS A 104 -12.25 -2.08 16.66
C HIS A 104 -11.09 -1.44 15.88
N THR A 105 -10.61 -2.09 14.82
CA THR A 105 -9.49 -1.56 14.03
C THR A 105 -9.93 -0.29 13.30
N THR A 106 -9.26 0.82 13.55
CA THR A 106 -9.57 2.13 12.97
C THR A 106 -8.93 2.31 11.59
N VAL A 107 -9.37 3.33 10.85
CA VAL A 107 -8.77 3.73 9.57
C VAL A 107 -7.28 4.01 9.72
N GLN A 108 -6.87 4.70 10.78
CA GLN A 108 -5.46 4.99 11.04
C GLN A 108 -4.62 3.70 11.08
N VAL A 109 -5.06 2.69 11.84
CA VAL A 109 -4.36 1.41 11.93
C VAL A 109 -4.35 0.68 10.57
N VAL A 110 -5.45 0.75 9.81
CA VAL A 110 -5.50 0.18 8.44
C VAL A 110 -4.49 0.84 7.52
N VAL A 111 -4.37 2.17 7.55
CA VAL A 111 -3.38 2.93 6.78
C VAL A 111 -1.96 2.44 7.12
N GLU A 112 -1.60 2.41 8.40
CA GLU A 112 -0.30 1.95 8.88
C GLU A 112 0.01 0.51 8.45
N GLN A 113 -0.97 -0.41 8.58
CA GLN A 113 -0.81 -1.80 8.15
C GLN A 113 -0.56 -1.91 6.63
N ILE A 114 -1.24 -1.11 5.82
CA ILE A 114 -1.04 -1.11 4.36
C ILE A 114 0.35 -0.56 4.02
N LEU A 115 0.75 0.56 4.60
CA LEU A 115 2.08 1.14 4.39
C LEU A 115 3.19 0.18 4.78
N ASN A 116 3.07 -0.50 5.92
CA ASN A 116 4.01 -1.52 6.38
C ASN A 116 4.09 -2.70 5.39
N LYS A 117 2.94 -3.24 4.95
CA LYS A 117 2.90 -4.33 3.97
C LYS A 117 3.45 -3.91 2.60
N PHE A 118 3.41 -2.63 2.27
CA PHE A 118 3.97 -2.08 1.04
C PHE A 118 5.41 -1.58 1.18
N LYS A 119 6.01 -1.66 2.37
CA LYS A 119 7.35 -1.13 2.68
C LYS A 119 7.46 0.38 2.40
N LEU A 120 6.40 1.12 2.70
CA LEU A 120 6.29 2.58 2.56
C LEU A 120 6.38 3.29 3.93
N THR A 121 7.13 2.73 4.89
CA THR A 121 7.17 3.17 6.28
C THR A 121 7.77 4.56 6.48
N CYS A 122 8.59 5.03 5.54
CA CYS A 122 9.16 6.38 5.55
C CYS A 122 8.23 7.44 4.93
N ARG A 123 6.99 7.09 4.57
CA ARG A 123 5.99 8.03 4.07
C ARG A 123 5.14 8.51 5.22
N ASP A 124 4.71 9.76 5.12
CA ASP A 124 3.77 10.33 6.08
C ASP A 124 2.41 9.60 6.02
N PRO A 125 1.96 8.91 7.09
CA PRO A 125 0.68 8.23 7.12
C PRO A 125 -0.50 9.21 6.97
N ASN A 126 -0.37 10.46 7.41
CA ASN A 126 -1.42 11.48 7.31
C ASN A 126 -1.66 11.95 5.86
N MET A 127 -0.80 11.55 4.92
CA MET A 127 -1.01 11.75 3.48
C MET A 127 -1.92 10.68 2.86
N TYR A 128 -2.34 9.66 3.60
CA TYR A 128 -3.17 8.58 3.08
C TYR A 128 -4.55 8.57 3.75
N GLN A 129 -5.56 8.25 2.94
CA GLN A 129 -6.95 8.22 3.37
C GLN A 129 -7.63 6.95 2.88
N LEU A 130 -8.63 6.51 3.64
CA LEU A 130 -9.51 5.41 3.26
C LEU A 130 -10.88 5.98 2.87
N LEU A 131 -11.30 5.67 1.65
CA LEU A 131 -12.61 6.00 1.15
C LEU A 131 -13.49 4.76 1.19
N MET A 132 -14.79 4.96 1.41
CA MET A 132 -15.82 3.94 1.26
C MET A 132 -16.76 4.33 0.13
N GLU A 133 -16.79 3.53 -0.93
CA GLU A 133 -17.81 3.60 -1.97
C GLU A 133 -18.96 2.69 -1.56
N VAL A 134 -20.16 3.25 -1.44
CA VAL A 134 -21.41 2.53 -1.20
C VAL A 134 -22.25 2.56 -2.46
N ARG A 135 -22.81 1.40 -2.81
CA ARG A 135 -23.70 1.20 -3.95
C ARG A 135 -25.11 0.97 -3.46
N THR A 136 -26.05 1.74 -3.99
CA THR A 136 -27.48 1.59 -3.69
C THR A 136 -28.24 1.48 -5.00
N ARG A 137 -29.27 0.62 -5.03
CA ARG A 137 -30.19 0.52 -6.17
C ARG A 137 -31.43 1.37 -5.90
N ARG A 138 -31.77 2.24 -6.83
CA ARG A 138 -33.02 3.01 -6.82
C ARG A 138 -34.19 2.15 -7.28
N ALA A 139 -35.41 2.63 -7.03
CA ALA A 139 -36.65 1.96 -7.44
C ALA A 139 -36.79 1.82 -8.97
N ASP A 140 -36.15 2.70 -9.74
CA ASP A 140 -36.07 2.65 -11.21
C ASP A 140 -35.01 1.66 -11.74
N GLY A 141 -34.33 0.93 -10.83
CA GLY A 141 -33.28 -0.03 -11.17
C GLY A 141 -31.89 0.58 -11.37
N GLN A 142 -31.72 1.91 -11.30
CA GLN A 142 -30.41 2.54 -11.45
C GLN A 142 -29.52 2.35 -10.22
N GLU A 143 -28.24 2.07 -10.45
CA GLU A 143 -27.22 2.02 -9.40
C GLU A 143 -26.65 3.43 -9.15
N VAL A 144 -26.71 3.86 -7.90
CA VAL A 144 -26.05 5.08 -7.43
C VAL A 144 -24.82 4.70 -6.63
N ARG A 145 -23.71 5.38 -6.89
CA ARG A 145 -22.46 5.25 -6.14
C ARG A 145 -22.23 6.51 -5.34
N THR A 146 -21.99 6.33 -4.05
CA THR A 146 -21.63 7.42 -3.14
C THR A 146 -20.26 7.11 -2.56
N VAL A 147 -19.32 8.06 -2.66
CA VAL A 147 -17.97 7.91 -2.10
C VAL A 147 -17.88 8.78 -0.86
N LEU A 148 -17.48 8.16 0.26
CA LEU A 148 -17.34 8.80 1.56
C LEU A 148 -15.87 8.73 1.99
N GLU A 149 -15.32 9.86 2.42
CA GLU A 149 -14.04 9.87 3.11
C GLU A 149 -14.23 9.46 4.56
N LEU A 150 -13.50 8.43 5.00
CA LEU A 150 -13.60 7.95 6.37
C LEU A 150 -12.61 8.71 7.26
N GLY A 151 -13.09 9.21 8.40
CA GLY A 151 -12.23 9.80 9.43
C GLY A 151 -11.27 8.77 10.04
N LYS A 152 -10.18 9.24 10.66
CA LYS A 152 -9.11 8.39 11.22
C LYS A 152 -9.61 7.35 12.22
N GLU A 153 -10.61 7.72 13.03
CA GLU A 153 -11.23 6.86 14.06
C GLU A 153 -12.35 5.96 13.54
N ALA A 154 -12.75 6.10 12.26
CA ALA A 154 -13.78 5.25 11.70
C ALA A 154 -13.33 3.79 11.67
N ARG A 155 -14.30 2.87 11.80
CA ARG A 155 -14.05 1.43 11.92
C ARG A 155 -14.52 0.71 10.65
N PRO A 156 -13.64 0.54 9.64
CA PRO A 156 -14.06 0.07 8.31
C PRO A 156 -14.68 -1.33 8.32
N LEU A 157 -14.27 -2.22 9.23
CA LEU A 157 -14.91 -3.54 9.31
C LEU A 157 -16.34 -3.47 9.86
N GLU A 158 -16.61 -2.63 10.87
CA GLU A 158 -17.98 -2.39 11.34
C GLU A 158 -18.84 -1.81 10.21
N LEU A 159 -18.32 -0.79 9.53
CA LEU A 159 -19.00 -0.19 8.38
C LEU A 159 -19.27 -1.20 7.26
N GLN A 160 -18.33 -2.10 6.95
CA GLN A 160 -18.53 -3.16 5.95
C GLN A 160 -19.73 -4.05 6.31
N ARG A 161 -19.91 -4.37 7.59
CA ARG A 161 -21.00 -5.25 8.08
C ARG A 161 -22.38 -4.59 8.04
N CYS A 162 -22.45 -3.26 8.01
CA CYS A 162 -23.70 -2.52 7.88
C CYS A 162 -24.30 -2.57 6.46
N HIS A 163 -23.56 -3.08 5.46
CA HIS A 163 -24.02 -3.15 4.07
C HIS A 163 -24.13 -4.58 3.57
N PRO A 164 -25.05 -4.85 2.62
CA PRO A 164 -25.07 -6.13 1.93
C PRO A 164 -23.73 -6.45 1.28
N ILE A 165 -23.44 -7.74 1.15
CA ILE A 165 -22.21 -8.23 0.52
C ILE A 165 -22.07 -7.60 -0.87
N HIS A 166 -20.86 -7.13 -1.19
CA HIS A 166 -20.50 -6.46 -2.45
C HIS A 166 -21.12 -5.07 -2.70
N MET A 167 -21.90 -4.52 -1.78
CA MET A 167 -22.45 -3.16 -1.90
C MET A 167 -21.57 -2.07 -1.30
N SER A 168 -20.52 -2.44 -0.56
CA SER A 168 -19.49 -1.52 -0.08
C SER A 168 -18.11 -1.88 -0.63
N ARG A 169 -17.32 -0.88 -0.98
CA ARG A 169 -15.95 -1.02 -1.48
C ARG A 169 -15.04 -0.02 -0.78
N PHE A 170 -13.93 -0.48 -0.22
CA PHE A 170 -12.93 0.39 0.38
C PHE A 170 -11.82 0.71 -0.61
N ILE A 171 -11.39 1.97 -0.66
CA ILE A 171 -10.40 2.49 -1.60
C ILE A 171 -9.34 3.25 -0.81
N PHE A 172 -8.08 2.84 -0.96
CA PHE A 172 -6.92 3.49 -0.37
C PHE A 172 -6.32 4.48 -1.36
N THR A 173 -6.19 5.73 -0.96
CA THR A 173 -5.67 6.78 -1.83
C THR A 173 -4.74 7.72 -1.06
N MET A 174 -3.88 8.42 -1.80
CA MET A 174 -3.03 9.48 -1.28
C MET A 174 -3.71 10.83 -1.50
N SER A 175 -3.68 11.69 -0.47
CA SER A 175 -4.14 13.07 -0.55
C SER A 175 -3.27 13.86 -1.54
N LYS A 176 -3.90 14.79 -2.25
CA LYS A 176 -3.21 15.73 -3.15
C LYS A 176 -2.74 16.99 -2.43
N ASN A 177 -3.23 17.23 -1.22
CA ASN A 177 -2.91 18.41 -0.42
C ASN A 177 -1.72 18.11 0.50
N GLY A 178 -0.51 18.12 -0.05
CA GLY A 178 0.72 17.89 0.69
C GLY A 178 1.76 18.97 0.46
N ALA A 179 2.60 19.22 1.45
CA ALA A 179 3.73 20.13 1.38
C ALA A 179 5.04 19.35 1.29
N LEU A 180 5.95 19.78 0.41
CA LEU A 180 7.30 19.24 0.33
C LEU A 180 8.22 20.00 1.29
N VAL A 181 8.45 19.43 2.47
CA VAL A 181 9.28 19.99 3.55
C VAL A 181 10.69 19.44 3.44
N ARG A 182 11.69 20.30 3.67
CA ARG A 182 13.09 19.88 3.82
C ARG A 182 13.53 20.09 5.26
N ILE A 183 14.08 19.05 5.87
CA ILE A 183 14.65 19.08 7.22
C ILE A 183 16.12 18.69 7.12
N CYS A 184 17.01 19.58 7.55
CA CYS A 184 18.44 19.33 7.61
C CYS A 184 18.75 18.34 8.74
N ASP A 185 19.41 17.24 8.39
CA ASP A 185 19.65 16.10 9.29
C ASP A 185 21.12 15.76 9.47
N HIS A 186 22.01 16.73 9.20
CA HIS A 186 23.46 16.53 9.25
C HIS A 186 23.98 16.12 10.64
N GLU A 187 23.29 16.48 11.72
CA GLU A 187 23.62 16.03 13.08
C GLU A 187 23.34 14.54 13.30
N ILE A 188 22.39 13.96 12.57
CA ILE A 188 22.06 12.52 12.61
C ILE A 188 22.93 11.76 11.61
N SER A 189 23.05 12.32 10.40
CA SER A 189 23.77 11.74 9.27
C SER A 189 24.70 12.80 8.68
N PRO A 190 25.98 12.87 9.09
CA PRO A 190 26.92 13.93 8.66
C PRO A 190 27.14 14.05 7.15
N GLN A 191 26.84 12.98 6.41
CA GLN A 191 26.92 12.96 4.94
C GLN A 191 25.62 13.44 4.25
N SER A 192 24.56 13.67 5.02
CA SER A 192 23.25 14.10 4.55
C SER A 192 23.09 15.61 4.76
N ASN A 193 22.66 16.31 3.71
CA ASN A 193 22.37 17.75 3.81
C ASN A 193 20.96 18.00 4.37
N TYR A 194 19.98 17.24 3.87
CA TYR A 194 18.59 17.30 4.30
C TYR A 194 17.82 16.05 3.83
N LYS A 195 16.73 15.74 4.53
CA LYS A 195 15.67 14.84 4.04
C LYS A 195 14.53 15.67 3.47
N SER A 196 13.96 15.21 2.35
CA SER A 196 12.75 15.78 1.77
C SER A 196 11.56 14.89 2.13
N LEU A 197 10.59 15.47 2.81
CA LEU A 197 9.37 14.83 3.26
C LEU A 197 8.19 15.43 2.51
N LEU A 198 7.35 14.59 1.90
CA LEU A 198 6.04 15.02 1.46
C LEU A 198 5.06 14.76 2.61
N VAL A 199 4.57 15.82 3.24
CA VAL A 199 3.79 15.77 4.48
C VAL A 199 2.41 16.39 4.33
N SER A 200 1.47 15.92 5.14
CA SER A 200 0.13 16.48 5.27
C SER A 200 0.18 17.81 6.03
N PRO A 201 -0.73 18.76 5.74
CA PRO A 201 -0.91 19.97 6.54
C PRO A 201 -1.21 19.70 8.01
N ASN A 202 -1.69 18.49 8.33
CA ASN A 202 -2.00 18.09 9.71
C ASN A 202 -0.85 17.34 10.40
N THR A 203 0.29 17.18 9.73
CA THR A 203 1.44 16.47 10.29
C THR A 203 2.22 17.39 11.22
N THR A 204 2.31 16.98 12.46
CA THR A 204 3.00 17.68 13.54
C THR A 204 4.52 17.58 13.41
N CYS A 205 5.24 18.48 14.07
CA CYS A 205 6.69 18.42 14.19
C CYS A 205 7.16 17.11 14.84
N ARG A 206 6.42 16.60 15.84
CA ARG A 206 6.65 15.28 16.47
C ARG A 206 6.61 14.14 15.47
N GLU A 207 5.56 14.08 14.65
CA GLU A 207 5.44 13.06 13.60
C GLU A 207 6.53 13.21 12.53
N ALA A 208 6.90 14.45 12.18
CA ALA A 208 7.98 14.73 11.25
C ALA A 208 9.34 14.23 11.75
N ILE A 209 9.64 14.41 13.05
CA ILE A 209 10.84 13.85 13.70
C ILE A 209 10.86 12.32 13.52
N ALA A 210 9.76 11.64 13.86
CA ALA A 210 9.67 10.19 13.71
C ALA A 210 9.92 9.73 12.25
N LEU A 211 9.41 10.47 11.26
CA LEU A 211 9.67 10.21 9.85
C LEU A 211 11.17 10.38 9.49
N VAL A 212 11.82 11.46 9.93
CA VAL A 212 13.25 11.70 9.69
C VAL A 212 14.12 10.61 10.33
N LEU A 213 13.80 10.21 11.56
CA LEU A 213 14.50 9.13 12.27
C LEU A 213 14.35 7.80 11.51
N SER A 214 13.13 7.45 11.10
CA SER A 214 12.86 6.26 10.26
C SER A 214 13.66 6.30 8.94
N MET A 215 13.73 7.46 8.28
CA MET A 215 14.52 7.63 7.04
C MET A 215 16.02 7.48 7.25
N ASN A 216 16.53 7.84 8.43
CA ASN A 216 17.91 7.64 8.83
C ASN A 216 18.17 6.24 9.42
N ARG A 217 17.16 5.35 9.39
CA ARG A 217 17.22 4.00 9.98
C ARG A 217 17.61 4.02 11.46
N VAL A 218 17.30 5.13 12.13
CA VAL A 218 17.33 5.22 13.57
C VAL A 218 16.02 4.58 14.04
N SER A 219 16.05 3.26 14.18
CA SER A 219 14.92 2.51 14.72
C SER A 219 14.79 2.81 16.22
N PRO A 220 13.57 2.75 16.78
CA PRO A 220 13.37 2.69 18.22
C PRO A 220 13.96 1.36 18.74
N SER A 221 15.27 1.32 18.93
CA SER A 221 15.89 0.45 19.93
C SER A 221 15.63 1.06 21.31
N ASP A 222 15.78 0.28 22.37
CA ASP A 222 15.54 0.72 23.75
C ASP A 222 16.29 2.01 24.15
N ASP A 223 17.34 2.41 23.40
CA ASP A 223 18.16 3.60 23.63
C ASP A 223 17.76 4.86 22.82
N VAL A 224 16.86 4.77 21.84
CA VAL A 224 16.47 5.94 21.01
C VAL A 224 15.11 6.44 21.45
N ASP A 225 15.13 7.44 22.33
CA ASP A 225 13.96 8.20 22.70
C ASP A 225 13.60 9.21 21.57
N PRO A 226 12.42 9.11 20.93
CA PRO A 226 11.95 10.12 19.99
C PRO A 226 11.81 11.50 20.63
N ASP A 227 11.58 11.58 21.95
CA ASP A 227 11.57 12.83 22.71
C ASP A 227 12.99 13.38 22.96
N GLY A 228 14.03 12.60 22.64
CA GLY A 228 15.43 13.05 22.62
C GLY A 228 15.79 13.88 21.39
N TYR A 229 14.83 14.22 20.52
CA TYR A 229 15.05 15.02 19.31
C TYR A 229 14.07 16.18 19.22
N VAL A 230 14.56 17.31 18.70
CA VAL A 230 13.77 18.53 18.46
C VAL A 230 14.00 19.07 17.07
N LEU A 231 13.01 19.79 16.55
CA LEU A 231 13.18 20.60 15.36
C LEU A 231 13.53 22.02 15.76
N VAL A 232 14.51 22.60 15.06
CA VAL A 232 14.99 23.96 15.31
C VAL A 232 14.87 24.76 14.03
N LEU A 233 14.28 25.95 14.14
CA LEU A 233 14.34 26.97 13.11
C LEU A 233 15.65 27.74 13.26
N GLU A 234 16.56 27.59 12.32
CA GLU A 234 17.85 28.27 12.33
C GLU A 234 17.87 29.44 11.34
N GLU A 235 18.36 30.57 11.85
CA GLU A 235 18.65 31.77 11.08
C GLU A 235 20.05 32.29 11.49
N ASN A 236 20.97 32.35 10.53
CA ASN A 236 22.32 32.88 10.74
C ASN A 236 23.10 32.26 11.93
N GLY A 237 22.86 30.97 12.21
CA GLY A 237 23.52 30.23 13.30
C GLY A 237 22.84 30.36 14.67
N ALA A 238 21.81 31.20 14.81
CA ALA A 238 20.91 31.20 15.96
C ALA A 238 19.73 30.26 15.67
N GLY A 239 19.37 29.41 16.64
CA GLY A 239 18.30 28.43 16.49
C GLY A 239 17.23 28.60 17.55
N VAL A 240 15.96 28.61 17.15
CA VAL A 240 14.80 28.57 18.04
C VAL A 240 14.10 27.23 17.90
N GLU A 241 13.84 26.55 19.01
CA GLU A 241 13.09 25.29 19.02
C GLU A 241 11.66 25.50 18.51
N ILE A 242 11.20 24.58 17.67
CA ILE A 242 9.85 24.57 17.12
C ILE A 242 8.97 23.67 18.00
N PRO A 243 7.82 24.15 18.49
CA PRO A 243 6.91 23.33 19.30
C PRO A 243 6.48 22.03 18.58
N THR A 244 6.50 20.91 19.32
CA THR A 244 6.34 19.57 18.74
C THR A 244 4.93 19.28 18.21
N ASP A 245 3.92 19.98 18.72
CA ASP A 245 2.49 19.84 18.40
C ASP A 245 2.04 20.68 17.20
N VAL A 246 2.89 21.59 16.70
CA VAL A 246 2.58 22.45 15.56
C VAL A 246 2.79 21.72 14.24
N SER A 247 2.00 22.07 13.22
CA SER A 247 2.14 21.54 11.86
C SER A 247 3.47 21.95 11.22
N ILE A 248 4.28 20.96 10.83
CA ILE A 248 5.56 21.22 10.15
C ILE A 248 5.35 21.85 8.77
N ALA A 249 4.25 21.49 8.09
CA ALA A 249 3.92 22.05 6.79
C ALA A 249 3.65 23.56 6.91
N HIS A 250 2.95 23.98 7.96
CA HIS A 250 2.65 25.39 8.21
C HIS A 250 3.93 26.19 8.48
N ILE A 251 4.80 25.68 9.35
CA ILE A 251 6.11 26.31 9.62
C ILE A 251 6.91 26.44 8.32
N TYR A 252 7.01 25.37 7.55
CA TYR A 252 7.81 25.37 6.32
C TYR A 252 7.29 26.37 5.27
N THR A 253 5.97 26.56 5.16
CA THR A 253 5.38 27.52 4.22
C THR A 253 5.65 28.99 4.57
N GLN A 254 6.07 29.26 5.81
CA GLN A 254 6.34 30.62 6.30
C GLN A 254 7.83 30.98 6.31
N LEU A 255 8.72 30.01 6.03
CA LEU A 255 10.16 30.21 6.01
C LEU A 255 10.57 31.34 5.07
N GLN A 256 11.42 32.24 5.56
CA GLN A 256 12.08 33.26 4.77
C GLN A 256 13.55 32.89 4.55
N PRO A 257 14.13 33.07 3.36
CA PRO A 257 15.58 32.91 3.20
C PRO A 257 16.32 33.88 4.14
N PRO A 258 17.35 33.43 4.89
CA PRO A 258 18.09 32.17 4.77
C PRO A 258 17.67 31.06 5.76
N GLN A 259 16.48 31.13 6.35
CA GLN A 259 16.00 30.21 7.38
C GLN A 259 15.97 28.74 6.94
N LYS A 260 16.28 27.85 7.87
CA LYS A 260 16.26 26.39 7.66
C LYS A 260 15.66 25.69 8.87
N ILE A 261 15.06 24.53 8.63
CA ILE A 261 14.62 23.63 9.70
C ILE A 261 15.66 22.53 9.86
N LEU A 262 16.14 22.33 11.07
CA LEU A 262 17.09 21.29 11.44
C LEU A 262 16.48 20.35 12.45
N ILE A 263 16.91 19.10 12.43
CA ILE A 263 16.69 18.17 13.55
C ILE A 263 17.96 18.13 14.41
N ARG A 264 17.79 18.25 15.73
CA ARG A 264 18.86 18.19 16.72
C ARG A 264 18.55 17.16 17.79
N LYS A 265 19.60 16.59 18.38
CA LYS A 265 19.49 15.73 19.57
C LYS A 265 19.61 16.59 20.83
N ILE A 266 18.77 16.33 21.84
CA ILE A 266 18.86 16.95 23.18
C ILE A 266 19.82 16.15 24.06
#